data_AF-A0A2J8A8Q4-F1
#
_entry.id   AF-A0A2J8A8Q4-F1
#
_cell.length_a   1.000
_cell.length_b   1.000
_cell.length_c   1.000
_cell.angle_alpha   90.00
_cell.angle_beta   90.00
_cell.angle_gamma   90.00
#
_symmetry.space_group_name_H-M   'P 1'
#
loop_
_entity.id
_entity.type
_entity.pdbx_description
1 polymer ?
#
loop_
_entity_poly.entity_id
_entity_poly.type
_entity_poly.pdbx_seq_one_letter_code
_entity_poly.pdbx_strand_id
1 'polypeptide(L)'
;MLLREGLERLEAREGGSTRAVSATDASAGLARDLRAKLHDLTRISGEMDSIWRMQVIRENASKRDVWKRKVEQVSEELDNMRQALERNSSRESRRAAEQRDREELLARGEMGRKAKQEMDEESQLAGSVQRSKRYLEEMFDAGSNILVSMAGTRERLKSAQKKALDVLNTLVDCLQDRPWSKPIRKPMWLSIPCIRGTGVGAPRAH
;
A
#
# COMPACT_ATOMS: atom_id res chain seq x y z
N MET A 1 10.82 56.79 -4.06
CA MET A 1 12.02 55.92 -4.01
C MET A 1 11.69 54.53 -3.45
N LEU A 2 11.13 54.41 -2.24
CA LEU A 2 10.88 53.10 -1.58
C LEU A 2 9.93 52.13 -2.31
N LEU A 3 8.93 52.62 -3.05
CA LEU A 3 7.97 51.76 -3.76
C LEU A 3 8.53 51.13 -5.03
N ARG A 4 9.31 51.89 -5.80
CA ARG A 4 10.02 51.39 -6.99
C ARG A 4 11.01 50.31 -6.58
N GLU A 5 11.77 50.56 -5.52
CA GLU A 5 12.68 49.55 -4.94
C GLU A 5 11.91 48.32 -4.43
N GLY A 6 10.74 48.52 -3.80
CA GLY A 6 9.88 47.41 -3.38
C GLY A 6 9.36 46.57 -4.56
N LEU A 7 9.04 47.21 -5.68
CA LEU A 7 8.62 46.56 -6.92
C LEU A 7 9.77 45.79 -7.57
N GLU A 8 10.96 46.39 -7.66
CA GLU A 8 12.18 45.74 -8.16
C GLU A 8 12.58 44.54 -7.28
N ARG A 9 12.37 44.62 -5.96
CA ARG A 9 12.58 43.49 -5.04
C ARG A 9 11.56 42.36 -5.25
N LEU A 10 10.31 42.69 -5.59
CA LEU A 10 9.32 41.69 -5.97
C LEU A 10 9.73 40.98 -7.28
N GLU A 11 10.13 41.75 -8.29
CA GLU A 11 10.58 41.22 -9.59
C GLU A 11 11.85 40.37 -9.48
N ALA A 12 12.84 40.80 -8.68
CA ALA A 12 14.08 40.05 -8.46
C ALA A 12 13.84 38.71 -7.75
N ARG A 13 12.91 38.67 -6.79
CA ARG A 13 12.53 37.44 -6.07
C ARG A 13 11.71 36.50 -6.93
N GLU A 14 11.01 37.02 -7.93
CA GLU A 14 10.26 36.26 -8.92
C GLU A 14 11.18 35.52 -9.92
N GLY A 15 12.28 36.15 -10.36
CA GLY A 15 13.26 35.53 -11.26
C GLY A 15 14.05 34.36 -10.65
N GLY A 16 14.13 34.30 -9.31
CA GLY A 16 14.85 33.28 -8.55
C GLY A 16 13.99 32.07 -8.14
N SER A 17 13.13 31.57 -9.04
CA SER A 17 12.03 30.61 -8.78
C SER A 17 12.42 29.18 -8.32
N THR A 18 13.56 28.99 -7.65
CA THR A 18 14.00 27.67 -7.13
C THR A 18 14.06 27.57 -5.62
N ARG A 19 13.70 28.62 -4.85
CA ARG A 19 13.87 28.60 -3.39
C ARG A 19 12.57 28.89 -2.62
N ALA A 20 12.03 27.80 -2.05
CA ALA A 20 11.25 27.70 -0.81
C ALA A 20 9.86 28.37 -0.71
N VAL A 21 8.94 27.70 0.00
CA VAL A 21 7.59 28.20 0.39
C VAL A 21 7.66 29.44 1.31
N SER A 22 8.71 29.59 2.11
CA SER A 22 9.00 30.85 2.84
C SER A 22 9.38 32.01 1.90
N ALA A 23 9.83 31.65 0.70
CA ALA A 23 9.99 32.44 -0.50
C ALA A 23 8.82 33.40 -0.75
N THR A 24 7.68 32.72 -0.90
CA THR A 24 6.40 33.22 -1.42
C THR A 24 5.58 33.94 -0.35
N ASP A 25 5.66 33.53 0.91
CA ASP A 25 4.92 34.21 1.98
C ASP A 25 5.45 35.62 2.24
N ALA A 26 6.78 35.79 2.22
CA ALA A 26 7.38 37.11 2.38
C ALA A 26 7.13 38.02 1.15
N SER A 27 7.11 37.47 -0.07
CA SER A 27 6.75 38.26 -1.26
C SER A 27 5.27 38.64 -1.25
N ALA A 28 4.38 37.75 -0.82
CA ALA A 28 2.95 38.05 -0.66
C ALA A 28 2.72 39.12 0.43
N GLY A 29 3.49 39.09 1.52
CA GLY A 29 3.50 40.13 2.54
C GLY A 29 3.93 41.49 1.98
N LEU A 30 5.06 41.53 1.26
CA LEU A 30 5.55 42.73 0.59
C LEU A 30 4.55 43.27 -0.44
N ALA A 31 3.97 42.42 -1.28
CA ALA A 31 2.98 42.82 -2.27
C ALA A 31 1.69 43.39 -1.65
N ARG A 32 1.29 42.93 -0.46
CA ARG A 32 0.16 43.53 0.29
C ARG A 32 0.50 44.93 0.81
N ASP A 33 1.70 45.10 1.37
CA ASP A 33 2.20 46.40 1.83
C ASP A 33 2.31 47.42 0.67
N LEU A 34 2.83 46.99 -0.49
CA LEU A 34 2.89 47.85 -1.67
C LEU A 34 1.50 48.25 -2.19
N ARG A 35 0.51 47.34 -2.14
CA ARG A 35 -0.88 47.66 -2.51
C ARG A 35 -1.51 48.69 -1.54
N ALA A 36 -1.26 48.55 -0.24
CA ALA A 36 -1.73 49.51 0.76
C ALA A 36 -1.12 50.91 0.54
N LYS A 37 0.19 50.98 0.33
CA LYS A 37 0.88 52.23 0.01
C LYS A 37 0.42 52.84 -1.32
N LEU A 38 0.12 52.02 -2.32
CA LEU A 38 -0.41 52.49 -3.60
C LEU A 38 -1.83 53.07 -3.45
N HIS A 39 -2.65 52.49 -2.58
CA HIS A 39 -3.95 53.04 -2.24
C HIS A 39 -3.82 54.40 -1.55
N ASP A 40 -2.88 54.54 -0.61
CA ASP A 40 -2.61 55.83 0.05
C ASP A 40 -2.11 56.90 -0.92
N LEU A 41 -1.20 56.55 -1.83
CA LEU A 41 -0.73 57.47 -2.86
C LEU A 41 -1.83 57.84 -3.86
N THR A 42 -2.72 56.90 -4.19
CA THR A 42 -3.90 57.19 -5.01
C THR A 42 -4.77 58.27 -4.35
N ARG A 43 -5.01 58.14 -3.04
CA ARG A 43 -5.77 59.13 -2.27
C ARG A 43 -5.06 60.48 -2.29
N ILE A 44 -3.76 60.52 -1.99
CA ILE A 44 -2.96 61.75 -1.96
C ILE A 44 -2.92 62.41 -3.35
N SER A 45 -2.84 61.62 -4.43
CA SER A 45 -2.90 62.14 -5.81
C SER A 45 -4.25 62.80 -6.09
N GLY A 46 -5.36 62.21 -5.65
CA GLY A 46 -6.68 62.83 -5.79
C GLY A 46 -6.82 64.14 -4.99
N GLU A 47 -6.21 64.21 -3.81
CA GLU A 47 -6.13 65.44 -3.01
C GLU A 47 -5.31 66.52 -3.72
N MET A 48 -4.16 66.14 -4.30
CA MET A 48 -3.32 67.03 -5.10
C MET A 48 -4.09 67.58 -6.31
N ASP A 49 -4.83 66.75 -7.04
CA ASP A 49 -5.65 67.17 -8.18
C ASP A 49 -6.76 68.14 -7.79
N SER A 50 -7.36 67.93 -6.63
CA SER A 50 -8.42 68.78 -6.08
C SER A 50 -7.88 70.15 -5.67
N ILE A 51 -6.77 70.18 -4.92
CA ILE A 51 -6.09 71.42 -4.51
C ILE A 51 -5.61 72.18 -5.74
N TRP A 52 -5.05 71.47 -6.72
CA TRP A 52 -4.61 72.05 -7.99
C TRP A 52 -5.77 72.74 -8.72
N ARG A 53 -6.92 72.04 -8.90
CA ARG A 53 -8.11 72.62 -9.54
C ARG A 53 -8.63 73.88 -8.84
N MET A 54 -8.50 73.95 -7.52
CA MET A 54 -8.85 75.16 -6.74
C MET A 54 -7.87 76.32 -6.96
N GLN A 55 -6.58 76.04 -7.17
CA GLN A 55 -5.53 77.05 -7.37
C GLN A 55 -5.42 77.57 -8.81
N VAL A 56 -5.92 76.82 -9.80
CA VAL A 56 -5.96 77.21 -11.23
C VAL A 56 -6.60 78.59 -11.45
N ILE A 57 -7.57 78.98 -10.60
CA ILE A 57 -8.29 80.26 -10.69
C ILE A 57 -7.41 81.44 -10.23
N ARG A 58 -6.40 81.19 -9.38
CA ARG A 58 -5.63 82.24 -8.67
C ARG A 58 -4.22 82.46 -9.22
N GLU A 59 -3.64 81.51 -9.93
CA GLU A 59 -2.23 81.53 -10.34
C GLU A 59 -1.99 81.86 -11.84
N ASN A 60 -0.78 82.37 -12.13
CA ASN A 60 -0.30 82.72 -13.47
C ASN A 60 -0.13 81.49 -14.38
N ALA A 61 -0.38 81.67 -15.69
CA ALA A 61 -0.44 80.59 -16.67
C ALA A 61 0.77 79.63 -16.68
N SER A 62 1.98 80.16 -16.52
CA SER A 62 3.20 79.34 -16.52
C SER A 62 3.28 78.36 -15.34
N LYS A 63 2.92 78.80 -14.12
CA LYS A 63 2.86 77.91 -12.96
C LYS A 63 1.79 76.84 -13.16
N ARG A 64 0.70 77.20 -13.85
CA ARG A 64 -0.37 76.23 -14.11
C ARG A 64 0.07 75.07 -14.99
N ASP A 65 0.80 75.37 -16.05
CA ASP A 65 1.30 74.36 -16.96
C ASP A 65 2.35 73.45 -16.30
N VAL A 66 3.13 73.98 -15.33
CA VAL A 66 4.09 73.18 -14.55
C VAL A 66 3.35 72.24 -13.60
N TRP A 67 2.36 72.72 -12.86
CA TRP A 67 1.58 71.89 -11.95
C TRP A 67 0.77 70.83 -12.67
N LYS A 68 0.14 71.18 -13.80
CA LYS A 68 -0.58 70.22 -14.64
C LYS A 68 0.32 69.07 -15.09
N ARG A 69 1.53 69.37 -15.60
CA ARG A 69 2.49 68.33 -16.01
C ARG A 69 2.94 67.45 -14.83
N LYS A 70 3.13 68.02 -13.64
CA LYS A 70 3.51 67.25 -12.44
C LYS A 70 2.38 66.31 -11.99
N VAL A 71 1.14 66.79 -12.03
CA VAL A 71 -0.05 65.98 -11.75
C VAL A 71 -0.16 64.82 -12.75
N GLU A 72 -0.04 65.12 -14.05
CA GLU A 72 -0.06 64.09 -15.11
C GLU A 72 1.06 63.07 -14.88
N GLN A 73 2.29 63.52 -14.62
CA GLN A 73 3.42 62.62 -14.31
C GLN A 73 3.13 61.71 -13.11
N VAL A 74 2.61 62.25 -12.00
CA VAL A 74 2.28 61.44 -10.82
C VAL A 74 1.17 60.42 -11.14
N SER A 75 0.17 60.81 -11.92
CA SER A 75 -0.90 59.88 -12.34
C SER A 75 -0.38 58.74 -13.22
N GLU A 76 0.51 59.04 -14.17
CA GLU A 76 1.16 58.05 -15.04
C GLU A 76 2.04 57.09 -14.22
N GLU A 77 2.82 57.62 -13.26
CA GLU A 77 3.64 56.80 -12.37
C GLU A 77 2.78 55.86 -11.50
N LEU A 78 1.63 56.33 -11.00
CA LEU A 78 0.70 55.50 -10.23
C LEU A 78 0.09 54.38 -11.08
N ASP A 79 -0.30 54.68 -12.31
CA ASP A 79 -0.86 53.68 -13.22
C ASP A 79 0.19 52.66 -13.65
N ASN A 80 1.44 53.08 -13.86
CA ASN A 80 2.56 52.17 -14.09
C ASN A 80 2.78 51.22 -12.90
N MET A 81 2.75 51.74 -11.67
CA MET A 81 2.89 50.92 -10.46
C MET A 81 1.71 49.96 -10.27
N ARG A 82 0.48 50.40 -10.55
CA ARG A 82 -0.73 49.55 -10.52
C ARG A 82 -0.60 48.39 -11.49
N GLN A 83 -0.25 48.67 -12.75
CA GLN A 83 -0.10 47.65 -13.78
C GLN A 83 0.98 46.62 -13.41
N ALA A 84 2.09 47.05 -12.81
CA ALA A 84 3.14 46.14 -12.36
C ALA A 84 2.67 45.21 -11.23
N LEU A 85 1.94 45.75 -10.24
CA LEU A 85 1.35 44.93 -9.17
C LEU A 85 0.28 43.97 -9.68
N GLU A 86 -0.53 44.39 -10.66
CA GLU A 86 -1.54 43.52 -11.30
C GLU A 86 -0.88 42.37 -12.07
N ARG A 87 0.20 42.66 -12.81
CA ARG A 87 1.01 41.62 -13.47
C ARG A 87 1.55 40.62 -12.44
N ASN A 88 2.11 41.08 -11.32
CA ASN A 88 2.56 40.18 -10.25
C ASN A 88 1.41 39.33 -9.70
N SER A 89 0.25 39.95 -9.43
CA SER A 89 -0.97 39.29 -8.92
C SER A 89 -1.45 38.18 -9.86
N SER A 90 -1.55 38.47 -11.15
CA SER A 90 -1.98 37.50 -12.17
C SER A 90 -1.04 36.30 -12.25
N ARG A 91 0.28 36.53 -12.11
CA ARG A 91 1.30 35.47 -12.11
C ARG A 91 1.29 34.65 -10.82
N GLU A 92 1.06 35.28 -9.67
CA GLU A 92 0.84 34.58 -8.40
C GLU A 92 -0.38 33.67 -8.48
N SER A 93 -1.50 34.18 -9.00
CA SER A 93 -2.72 33.41 -9.21
C SER A 93 -2.49 32.21 -10.15
N ARG A 94 -1.79 32.42 -11.27
CA ARG A 94 -1.44 31.33 -12.20
C ARG A 94 -0.59 30.26 -11.52
N ARG A 95 0.44 30.65 -10.75
CA ARG A 95 1.27 29.71 -9.99
C ARG A 95 0.47 28.93 -8.95
N ALA A 96 -0.46 29.59 -8.26
CA ALA A 96 -1.33 28.93 -7.29
C ALA A 96 -2.27 27.93 -7.97
N ALA A 97 -2.78 28.23 -9.16
CA ALA A 97 -3.58 27.29 -9.95
C ALA A 97 -2.74 26.08 -10.40
N GLU A 98 -1.56 26.31 -10.99
CA GLU A 98 -0.65 25.23 -11.38
C GLU A 98 -0.27 24.32 -10.20
N GLN A 99 -0.08 24.89 -9.01
CA GLN A 99 0.24 24.11 -7.81
C GLN A 99 -0.94 23.24 -7.36
N ARG A 100 -2.17 23.76 -7.41
CA ARG A 100 -3.39 22.99 -7.12
C ARG A 100 -3.59 21.86 -8.12
N ASP A 101 -3.38 22.13 -9.41
CA ASP A 101 -3.50 21.10 -10.46
C ASP A 101 -2.45 19.99 -10.25
N ARG A 102 -1.23 20.33 -9.86
CA ARG A 102 -0.20 19.35 -9.50
C ARG A 102 -0.63 18.49 -8.31
N GLU A 103 -1.15 19.10 -7.27
CA GLU A 103 -1.65 18.40 -6.08
C GLU A 103 -2.82 17.47 -6.42
N GLU A 104 -3.73 17.90 -7.29
CA GLU A 104 -4.85 17.06 -7.76
C GLU A 104 -4.35 15.86 -8.59
N LEU A 105 -3.41 16.08 -9.51
CA LEU A 105 -2.81 15.01 -10.31
C LEU A 105 -2.10 13.98 -9.43
N LEU A 106 -1.36 14.45 -8.42
CA LEU A 106 -0.72 13.58 -7.43
C LEU A 106 -1.75 12.80 -6.62
N ALA A 107 -2.79 13.45 -6.11
CA ALA A 107 -3.86 12.81 -5.34
C ALA A 107 -4.59 11.73 -6.16
N ARG A 108 -4.88 12.01 -7.44
CA ARG A 108 -5.47 11.04 -8.37
C ARG A 108 -4.52 9.88 -8.65
N GLY A 109 -3.23 10.16 -8.83
CA GLY A 109 -2.20 9.13 -9.03
C GLY A 109 -2.05 8.22 -7.81
N GLU A 110 -2.09 8.78 -6.60
CA GLU A 110 -2.07 8.03 -5.34
C GLU A 110 -3.30 7.15 -5.17
N MET A 111 -4.49 7.66 -5.47
CA MET A 111 -5.72 6.86 -5.45
C MET A 111 -5.63 5.68 -6.44
N GLY A 112 -5.15 5.92 -7.66
CA GLY A 112 -4.95 4.86 -8.65
C GLY A 112 -3.93 3.81 -8.22
N ARG A 113 -2.84 4.23 -7.56
CA ARG A 113 -1.85 3.32 -6.96
C ARG A 113 -2.46 2.45 -5.86
N LYS A 114 -3.24 3.04 -4.95
CA LYS A 114 -3.92 2.31 -3.87
C LYS A 114 -4.89 1.28 -4.42
N ALA A 115 -5.74 1.66 -5.37
CA ALA A 115 -6.68 0.73 -6.01
C ALA A 115 -5.99 -0.45 -6.70
N LYS A 116 -4.85 -0.20 -7.36
CA LYS A 116 -4.04 -1.28 -7.95
C LYS A 116 -3.46 -2.20 -6.87
N GLN A 117 -2.91 -1.62 -5.80
CA GLN A 117 -2.34 -2.41 -4.71
C GLN A 117 -3.39 -3.32 -4.06
N GLU A 118 -4.59 -2.80 -3.77
CA GLU A 118 -5.70 -3.58 -3.23
C GLU A 118 -6.08 -4.76 -4.15
N MET A 119 -6.15 -4.52 -5.46
CA MET A 119 -6.44 -5.57 -6.45
C MET A 119 -5.33 -6.65 -6.49
N ASP A 120 -4.06 -6.22 -6.45
CA ASP A 120 -2.92 -7.14 -6.41
C ASP A 120 -2.93 -7.96 -5.10
N GLU A 121 -3.33 -7.38 -3.97
CA GLU A 121 -3.50 -8.07 -2.69
C GLU A 121 -4.64 -9.10 -2.72
N GLU A 122 -5.81 -8.73 -3.25
CA GLU A 122 -6.95 -9.65 -3.42
C GLU A 122 -6.61 -10.85 -4.31
N SER A 123 -5.90 -10.60 -5.42
CA SER A 123 -5.47 -11.67 -6.33
C SER A 123 -4.51 -12.67 -5.67
N GLN A 124 -3.61 -12.18 -4.81
CA GLN A 124 -2.69 -13.02 -4.03
C GLN A 124 -3.45 -13.88 -3.00
N LEU A 125 -4.45 -13.30 -2.33
CA LEU A 125 -5.31 -14.03 -1.39
C LEU A 125 -6.09 -15.14 -2.10
N ALA A 126 -6.68 -14.84 -3.27
CA ALA A 126 -7.38 -15.84 -4.08
C ALA A 126 -6.45 -17.01 -4.48
N GLY A 127 -5.22 -16.70 -4.91
CA GLY A 127 -4.21 -17.72 -5.22
C GLY A 127 -3.78 -18.56 -4.01
N SER A 128 -3.74 -17.97 -2.81
CA SER A 128 -3.49 -18.69 -1.56
C SER A 128 -4.63 -19.64 -1.19
N VAL A 129 -5.88 -19.16 -1.26
CA VAL A 129 -7.08 -19.97 -1.01
C VAL A 129 -7.16 -21.16 -1.96
N GLN A 130 -6.88 -20.96 -3.25
CA GLN A 130 -6.89 -22.05 -4.23
C GLN A 130 -5.82 -23.12 -3.94
N ARG A 131 -4.61 -22.72 -3.51
CA ARG A 131 -3.57 -23.65 -3.09
C ARG A 131 -3.98 -24.43 -1.84
N SER A 132 -4.54 -23.73 -0.85
CA SER A 132 -5.06 -24.36 0.37
C SER A 132 -6.16 -25.37 0.07
N LYS A 133 -7.10 -25.02 -0.82
CA LYS A 133 -8.16 -25.94 -1.29
C LYS A 133 -7.58 -27.20 -1.92
N ARG A 134 -6.62 -27.07 -2.85
CA ARG A 134 -5.98 -28.23 -3.49
C ARG A 134 -5.27 -29.12 -2.48
N TYR A 135 -4.59 -28.52 -1.51
CA TYR A 135 -3.93 -29.27 -0.43
C TYR A 135 -4.95 -30.03 0.44
N LEU A 136 -6.08 -29.42 0.77
CA LEU A 136 -7.16 -30.08 1.52
C LEU A 136 -7.78 -31.23 0.72
N GLU A 137 -7.96 -31.08 -0.59
CA GLU A 137 -8.42 -32.15 -1.48
C GLU A 137 -7.42 -33.32 -1.50
N GLU A 138 -6.12 -33.03 -1.65
CA GLU A 138 -5.05 -34.04 -1.60
C GLU A 138 -5.04 -34.81 -0.26
N MET A 139 -5.22 -34.10 0.88
CA MET A 139 -5.30 -34.71 2.20
C MET A 139 -6.58 -35.54 2.38
N PHE A 140 -7.71 -35.07 1.85
CA PHE A 140 -8.97 -35.79 1.88
C PHE A 140 -8.89 -37.12 1.11
N ASP A 141 -8.32 -37.09 -0.09
CA ASP A 141 -8.10 -38.28 -0.91
C ASP A 141 -7.14 -39.26 -0.25
N ALA A 142 -6.05 -38.76 0.36
CA ALA A 142 -5.14 -39.59 1.14
C ALA A 142 -5.85 -40.25 2.33
N GLY A 143 -6.67 -39.51 3.07
CA GLY A 143 -7.46 -40.02 4.19
C GLY A 143 -8.47 -41.09 3.75
N SER A 144 -9.17 -40.86 2.64
CA SER A 144 -10.09 -41.82 2.01
C SER A 144 -9.38 -43.14 1.66
N ASN A 145 -8.21 -43.04 1.01
CA ASN A 145 -7.41 -44.22 0.65
C ASN A 145 -6.94 -45.01 1.87
N ILE A 146 -6.55 -44.34 2.97
CA ILE A 146 -6.18 -45.01 4.23
C ILE A 146 -7.37 -45.80 4.78
N LEU A 147 -8.57 -45.21 4.80
CA LEU A 147 -9.77 -45.88 5.29
C LEU A 147 -10.14 -47.10 4.43
N VAL A 148 -10.07 -46.98 3.11
CA VAL A 148 -10.29 -48.10 2.18
C VAL A 148 -9.27 -49.22 2.42
N SER A 149 -7.99 -48.87 2.59
CA SER A 149 -6.93 -49.82 2.91
C SER A 149 -7.18 -50.54 4.25
N MET A 150 -7.56 -49.81 5.31
CA MET A 150 -7.90 -50.38 6.62
C MET A 150 -9.13 -51.28 6.57
N ALA A 151 -10.16 -50.91 5.80
CA ALA A 151 -11.31 -51.78 5.57
C ALA A 151 -10.90 -53.07 4.86
N GLY A 152 -10.03 -52.98 3.85
CA GLY A 152 -9.47 -54.13 3.14
C GLY A 152 -8.64 -55.05 4.03
N THR A 153 -7.78 -54.51 4.89
CA THR A 153 -7.00 -55.32 5.85
C THR A 153 -7.90 -55.98 6.89
N ARG A 154 -8.92 -55.28 7.39
CA ARG A 154 -9.92 -55.86 8.30
C ARG A 154 -10.63 -57.05 7.69
N GLU A 155 -11.04 -56.96 6.43
CA GLU A 155 -11.74 -58.06 5.76
C GLU A 155 -10.82 -59.27 5.53
N ARG A 156 -9.56 -59.03 5.16
CA ARG A 156 -8.53 -60.09 5.10
C ARG A 156 -8.34 -60.78 6.46
N LEU A 157 -8.27 -60.00 7.54
CA LEU A 157 -8.10 -60.53 8.90
C LEU A 157 -9.28 -61.42 9.31
N LYS A 158 -10.52 -60.98 9.06
CA LYS A 158 -11.73 -61.79 9.30
C LYS A 158 -11.72 -63.08 8.49
N SER A 159 -11.32 -63.01 7.23
CA SER A 159 -11.24 -64.20 6.37
C SER A 159 -10.20 -65.20 6.88
N ALA A 160 -9.05 -64.72 7.39
CA ALA A 160 -8.03 -65.55 8.00
C ALA A 160 -8.53 -66.17 9.31
N GLN A 161 -9.22 -65.40 10.15
CA GLN A 161 -9.85 -65.88 11.37
C GLN A 161 -10.87 -67.00 11.07
N LYS A 162 -11.73 -66.81 10.06
CA LYS A 162 -12.71 -67.81 9.65
C LYS A 162 -12.04 -69.10 9.20
N LYS A 163 -11.00 -69.01 8.36
CA LYS A 163 -10.19 -70.17 7.95
C LYS A 163 -9.54 -70.88 9.14
N ALA A 164 -9.04 -70.14 10.12
CA ALA A 164 -8.44 -70.74 11.32
C ALA A 164 -9.49 -71.50 12.16
N LEU A 165 -10.69 -70.95 12.31
CA LEU A 165 -11.84 -71.62 12.94
C LEU A 165 -12.25 -72.87 12.16
N ASP A 166 -12.31 -72.80 10.83
CA ASP A 166 -12.63 -73.95 9.98
C ASP A 166 -11.60 -75.07 10.15
N VAL A 167 -10.30 -74.75 10.15
CA VAL A 167 -9.24 -75.73 10.41
C VAL A 167 -9.40 -76.36 11.80
N LEU A 168 -9.64 -75.56 12.84
CA LEU A 168 -9.91 -76.05 14.18
C LEU A 168 -11.10 -77.01 14.23
N ASN A 169 -12.21 -76.66 13.57
CA ASN A 169 -13.39 -77.52 13.49
C ASN A 169 -13.07 -78.83 12.75
N THR A 170 -12.33 -78.80 11.63
CA THR A 170 -11.93 -80.02 10.93
C THR A 170 -11.03 -80.94 11.76
N LEU A 171 -10.17 -80.36 12.62
CA LEU A 171 -9.33 -81.14 13.54
C LEU A 171 -10.15 -81.77 14.66
N VAL A 172 -11.16 -81.05 15.17
CA VAL A 172 -12.10 -81.57 16.18
C VAL A 172 -12.93 -82.71 15.58
N ASP A 173 -13.46 -82.57 14.36
CA ASP A 173 -14.20 -83.64 13.67
C ASP A 173 -13.32 -84.87 13.42
N CYS A 174 -12.07 -84.68 12.95
CA CYS A 174 -11.10 -85.78 12.79
C CYS A 174 -10.75 -86.49 14.12
N LEU A 175 -10.82 -85.77 15.25
CA LEU A 175 -10.61 -86.37 16.57
C LEU A 175 -11.85 -87.13 17.06
N GLN A 176 -13.05 -86.67 16.68
CA GLN A 176 -14.32 -87.30 17.03
C GLN A 176 -14.57 -88.59 16.22
N ASP A 177 -14.09 -88.67 14.97
CA ASP A 177 -14.23 -89.81 14.07
C ASP A 177 -13.21 -90.95 14.30
N ARG A 178 -12.49 -90.99 15.43
CA ARG A 178 -11.63 -92.14 15.76
C ARG A 178 -12.42 -93.29 16.40
N PRO A 179 -12.59 -94.46 15.73
CA PRO A 179 -13.16 -95.64 16.37
C PRO A 179 -12.17 -96.22 17.40
N TRP A 180 -12.64 -96.39 18.63
CA TRP A 180 -11.91 -97.05 19.71
C TRP A 180 -11.76 -98.56 19.42
N SER A 181 -10.55 -99.07 19.14
CA SER A 181 -10.12 -100.43 19.57
C SER A 181 -8.62 -100.73 19.40
N LYS A 182 -7.91 -100.72 20.55
CA LYS A 182 -6.86 -101.66 21.08
C LYS A 182 -5.61 -102.07 20.23
N PRO A 183 -4.59 -102.74 20.82
CA PRO A 183 -3.79 -102.38 22.00
C PRO A 183 -2.25 -102.54 21.81
N ILE A 184 -1.50 -101.81 22.64
CA ILE A 184 -0.18 -102.07 23.24
C ILE A 184 0.63 -103.29 22.73
N ARG A 185 1.79 -103.04 22.10
CA ARG A 185 3.06 -103.78 22.32
C ARG A 185 4.27 -102.86 22.16
N LYS A 186 5.15 -102.89 23.17
CA LYS A 186 6.59 -102.54 23.13
C LYS A 186 7.39 -103.86 23.24
N PRO A 187 8.74 -103.91 23.25
CA PRO A 187 9.79 -102.95 22.81
C PRO A 187 10.92 -103.64 21.98
N MET A 188 11.84 -102.88 21.34
CA MET A 188 13.29 -103.18 21.45
C MET A 188 14.19 -102.05 20.90
N TRP A 189 14.97 -101.46 21.81
CA TRP A 189 16.34 -100.92 21.73
C TRP A 189 17.01 -100.63 20.36
N LEU A 190 17.61 -99.44 20.21
CA LEU A 190 19.07 -99.22 20.40
C LEU A 190 19.48 -97.73 20.32
N SER A 191 20.34 -97.34 21.27
CA SER A 191 21.46 -96.37 21.19
C SER A 191 21.25 -94.85 20.98
N ILE A 192 21.18 -94.12 22.12
CA ILE A 192 22.12 -93.09 22.71
C ILE A 192 23.39 -92.75 21.84
N PRO A 193 24.04 -91.54 21.88
CA PRO A 193 24.00 -90.39 22.85
C PRO A 193 23.87 -88.95 22.26
N CYS A 194 23.28 -88.01 23.02
CA CYS A 194 23.90 -86.90 23.80
C CYS A 194 24.82 -85.89 23.07
N ILE A 195 24.47 -84.58 23.19
CA ILE A 195 25.29 -83.37 23.51
C ILE A 195 24.28 -82.18 23.44
N ARG A 196 23.77 -81.60 24.55
CA ARG A 196 24.31 -80.57 25.48
C ARG A 196 24.64 -79.20 24.84
N GLY A 197 23.96 -78.14 25.31
CA GLY A 197 24.38 -76.72 25.24
C GLY A 197 23.29 -75.77 24.70
N THR A 198 22.49 -75.09 25.52
CA THR A 198 22.67 -73.76 26.17
C THR A 198 22.65 -72.53 25.25
N GLY A 199 21.88 -71.50 25.64
CA GLY A 199 22.06 -70.09 25.23
C GLY A 199 20.97 -69.57 24.28
N VAL A 200 19.93 -68.86 24.73
CA VAL A 200 19.86 -67.40 24.98
C VAL A 200 20.05 -66.55 23.71
N GLY A 201 19.03 -65.75 23.36
CA GLY A 201 19.20 -64.58 22.49
C GLY A 201 17.99 -64.21 21.62
N ALA A 202 17.11 -63.34 22.13
CA ALA A 202 16.23 -62.51 21.31
C ALA A 202 17.00 -61.26 20.79
N PRO A 203 16.34 -60.24 20.20
CA PRO A 203 15.91 -60.09 18.80
C PRO A 203 16.72 -58.98 18.08
N ARG A 204 16.56 -58.81 16.76
CA ARG A 204 16.91 -57.55 16.08
C ARG A 204 15.89 -57.15 15.02
N ALA A 205 15.40 -55.93 15.20
CA ALA A 205 14.66 -55.14 14.24
C ALA A 205 15.60 -54.58 13.17
N HIS A 206 15.05 -54.39 11.97
CA HIS A 206 15.31 -53.25 11.09
C HIS A 206 14.03 -52.97 10.30
#